data_AF-A0A1G1DHN4-F1
#
_entry.id   AF-A0A1G1DHN4-F1
#
_cell.length_a   1.000
_cell.length_b   1.000
_cell.length_c   1.000
_cell.angle_alpha   90.00
_cell.angle_beta   90.00
_cell.angle_gamma   90.00
#
_symmetry.space_group_name_H-M   'P 1'
#
loop_
_entity.id
_entity.type
_entity.pdbx_description
1 polymer ?
#
loop_
_entity_poly.entity_id
_entity_poly.type
_entity_poly.pdbx_seq_one_letter_code
_entity_poly.pdbx_strand_id
1 'polypeptide(L)'
;MCGAGECMKKIRRSKVNYSIKTAFQLRLFLKILFIIFMSITVTSGIFYIYANREIGNSFKLFHINATNFLDYLLPAVLTAMVGGFFIALAMTVFFPHHIAGPLYRIERELKERIGNGDMTVRFYLREGDELKDLAEALNMAIERIGSKIRDIESVSNDLSRLTSRNALPSTEEFREIKNIHYDRYSLVSTEELIEIKKRLEEAVQKFKIQQTPHL
;
A
#
# COMPACT_ATOMS: atom_id res chain seq x y z
N MET A 1 -49.30 5.05 -3.27
CA MET A 1 -49.01 4.63 -1.88
C MET A 1 -47.81 3.69 -1.93
N CYS A 2 -46.71 4.05 -1.25
CA CYS A 2 -45.43 3.33 -1.23
C CYS A 2 -45.58 1.90 -0.68
N GLY A 3 -45.21 0.89 -1.46
CA GLY A 3 -44.97 -0.47 -0.99
C GLY A 3 -43.48 -0.66 -0.70
N ALA A 4 -43.10 -0.52 0.58
CA ALA A 4 -41.74 -0.70 1.09
C ALA A 4 -41.33 -2.18 1.05
N GLY A 5 -41.06 -2.73 -0.13
CA GLY A 5 -40.68 -4.13 -0.34
C GLY A 5 -39.30 -4.37 -0.95
N GLU A 6 -38.64 -3.35 -1.48
CA GLU A 6 -37.42 -3.52 -2.27
C GLU A 6 -36.27 -2.61 -1.81
N CYS A 7 -35.68 -2.86 -0.65
CA CYS A 7 -34.26 -2.54 -0.47
C CYS A 7 -33.70 -3.21 0.78
N MET A 8 -33.37 -4.50 0.69
CA MET A 8 -32.36 -5.05 1.59
C MET A 8 -31.43 -5.96 0.80
N LYS A 9 -30.64 -5.31 -0.06
CA LYS A 9 -29.46 -5.91 -0.70
C LYS A 9 -28.49 -6.25 0.43
N LYS A 10 -28.60 -7.47 0.95
CA LYS A 10 -27.77 -8.04 2.00
C LYS A 10 -26.31 -7.90 1.58
N ILE A 11 -25.60 -6.91 2.13
CA ILE A 11 -24.16 -6.72 1.93
C ILE A 11 -23.49 -7.98 2.48
N ARG A 12 -23.17 -8.90 1.58
CA ARG A 12 -22.46 -10.14 1.86
C ARG A 12 -21.07 -9.73 2.36
N ARG A 13 -20.92 -9.59 3.69
CA ARG A 13 -19.63 -9.36 4.33
C ARG A 13 -18.74 -10.56 4.00
N SER A 14 -17.88 -10.38 3.00
CA SER A 14 -16.83 -11.33 2.64
C SER A 14 -15.98 -11.57 3.87
N LYS A 15 -16.00 -12.81 4.39
CA LYS A 15 -15.11 -13.21 5.49
C LYS A 15 -13.70 -13.22 4.90
N VAL A 16 -12.96 -12.15 5.15
CA VAL A 16 -11.55 -12.04 4.78
C VAL A 16 -10.81 -13.13 5.54
N ASN A 17 -10.24 -14.09 4.81
CA ASN A 17 -9.62 -15.27 5.36
C ASN A 17 -8.24 -14.88 5.94
N TYR A 18 -8.22 -14.53 7.24
CA TYR A 18 -7.03 -14.04 7.96
C TYR A 18 -5.90 -15.08 8.06
N SER A 19 -6.13 -16.35 7.72
CA SER A 19 -5.16 -17.43 7.87
C SER A 19 -3.99 -17.41 6.87
N ILE A 20 -4.03 -16.61 5.80
CA ILE A 20 -3.01 -16.68 4.74
C ILE A 20 -1.69 -15.97 5.16
N LYS A 21 -1.68 -15.14 6.20
CA LYS A 21 -0.47 -14.39 6.62
C LYS A 21 -0.12 -14.45 8.11
N THR A 22 -0.43 -15.55 8.79
CA THR A 22 0.16 -15.85 10.10
C THR A 22 1.68 -15.70 10.08
N ALA A 23 2.35 -15.99 8.95
CA ALA A 23 3.79 -15.83 8.80
C ALA A 23 4.30 -14.37 8.78
N PHE A 24 3.55 -13.40 8.25
CA PHE A 24 3.95 -11.98 8.34
C PHE A 24 3.73 -11.44 9.74
N GLN A 25 2.58 -11.78 10.33
CA GLN A 25 2.26 -11.45 11.72
C GLN A 25 3.29 -12.06 12.68
N LEU A 26 3.69 -13.33 12.48
CA LEU A 26 4.69 -14.01 13.29
C LEU A 26 6.08 -13.41 13.13
N ARG A 27 6.50 -13.05 11.90
CA ARG A 27 7.81 -12.39 11.68
C ARG A 27 7.87 -11.01 12.35
N LEU A 28 6.79 -10.22 12.27
CA LEU A 28 6.72 -8.92 12.94
C LEU A 28 6.66 -9.09 14.46
N PHE A 29 5.83 -10.02 14.95
CA PHE A 29 5.71 -10.39 16.35
C PHE A 29 7.06 -10.80 16.95
N LEU A 30 7.79 -11.72 16.31
CA LEU A 30 9.10 -12.19 16.78
C LEU A 30 10.13 -11.06 16.81
N LYS A 31 10.13 -10.16 15.82
CA LYS A 31 11.03 -9.00 15.81
C LYS A 31 10.75 -8.02 16.96
N ILE A 32 9.48 -7.69 17.20
CA ILE A 32 9.09 -6.77 18.28
C ILE A 32 9.36 -7.40 19.65
N LEU A 33 8.99 -8.67 19.83
CA LEU A 33 9.26 -9.42 21.07
C LEU A 33 10.76 -9.44 21.37
N PHE A 34 11.60 -9.69 20.36
CA PHE A 34 13.05 -9.68 20.50
C PHE A 34 13.58 -8.31 20.93
N ILE A 35 13.11 -7.22 20.31
CA ILE A 35 13.52 -5.85 20.68
C ILE A 35 13.16 -5.55 22.14
N ILE A 36 11.94 -5.90 22.57
CA ILE A 36 11.51 -5.62 23.94
C ILE A 36 12.27 -6.48 24.95
N PHE A 37 12.48 -7.76 24.64
CA PHE A 37 13.29 -8.65 25.48
C PHE A 37 14.72 -8.11 25.67
N MET A 38 15.35 -7.63 24.59
CA MET A 38 16.66 -6.97 24.65
C MET A 38 16.59 -5.69 25.51
N SER A 39 15.55 -4.87 25.37
CA SER A 39 15.38 -3.66 26.19
C SER A 39 15.26 -3.97 27.68
N ILE A 40 14.44 -4.96 28.06
CA ILE A 40 14.26 -5.35 29.47
C ILE A 40 15.59 -5.88 30.03
N THR A 41 16.29 -6.71 29.26
CA THR A 41 17.59 -7.28 29.67
C THR A 41 18.62 -6.19 29.90
N VAL A 42 18.72 -5.22 28.98
CA VAL A 42 19.65 -4.08 29.11
C VAL A 42 19.30 -3.21 30.31
N THR A 43 18.04 -2.82 30.47
CA THR A 43 17.60 -2.00 31.61
C THR A 43 17.83 -2.71 32.95
N SER A 44 17.50 -4.00 33.04
CA SER A 44 17.73 -4.82 34.23
C SER A 44 19.23 -4.93 34.55
N GLY A 45 20.08 -5.12 33.54
CA GLY A 45 21.54 -5.18 33.71
C GLY A 45 22.13 -3.86 34.20
N ILE A 46 21.68 -2.73 33.64
CA ILE A 46 22.10 -1.38 34.08
C ILE A 46 21.67 -1.15 35.53
N PHE A 47 20.43 -1.47 35.87
CA PHE A 47 19.92 -1.31 37.23
C PHE A 47 20.72 -2.14 38.24
N TYR A 48 21.04 -3.40 37.90
CA TYR A 48 21.87 -4.26 38.75
C TYR A 48 23.29 -3.69 38.96
N ILE A 49 23.94 -3.19 37.90
CA ILE A 49 25.27 -2.57 38.00
C ILE A 49 25.23 -1.30 38.86
N TYR A 50 24.22 -0.44 38.64
CA TYR A 50 24.03 0.80 39.37
C TYR A 50 23.81 0.52 40.87
N ALA A 51 22.87 -0.36 41.19
CA ALA A 51 22.60 -0.76 42.57
C ALA A 51 23.83 -1.37 43.25
N ASN A 52 24.57 -2.25 42.56
CA ASN A 52 25.77 -2.85 43.12
C ASN A 52 26.89 -1.82 43.35
N ARG A 53 27.04 -0.81 42.48
CA ARG A 53 28.08 0.23 42.61
C ARG A 53 27.77 1.29 43.66
N GLU A 54 26.57 1.85 43.65
CA GLU A 54 26.20 2.93 44.58
C GLU A 54 25.95 2.38 45.97
N ILE A 55 25.16 1.32 46.08
CA ILE A 55 24.67 0.82 47.37
C ILE A 55 25.75 -0.05 48.04
N GLY A 56 26.50 -0.84 47.26
CA GLY A 56 27.63 -1.61 47.79
C GLY A 56 28.75 -0.76 48.41
N ASN A 57 28.96 0.46 47.92
CA ASN A 57 29.98 1.37 48.46
C ASN A 57 29.49 2.12 49.72
N SER A 58 28.23 2.52 49.78
CA SER A 58 27.64 3.17 50.96
C SER A 58 27.48 2.22 52.15
N PHE A 59 27.18 0.94 51.91
CA PHE A 59 27.00 -0.05 52.98
C PHE A 59 28.30 -0.62 53.54
N LYS A 60 29.43 -0.57 52.82
CA LYS A 60 30.74 -0.99 53.37
C LYS A 60 31.25 -0.08 54.49
N LEU A 61 30.74 1.15 54.61
CA LEU A 61 31.15 2.11 55.63
C LEU A 61 30.44 1.92 56.98
N PHE A 62 29.29 1.23 56.99
CA PHE A 62 28.56 0.86 58.19
C PHE A 62 28.65 -0.67 58.35
N HIS A 63 29.24 -1.13 59.46
CA HIS A 63 29.58 -2.54 59.76
C HIS A 63 28.35 -3.47 59.97
N ILE A 64 27.31 -3.37 59.16
CA ILE A 64 26.06 -4.13 59.27
C ILE A 64 25.94 -5.06 58.05
N ASN A 65 25.85 -6.37 58.32
CA ASN A 65 25.86 -7.47 57.36
C ASN A 65 25.20 -7.15 56.00
N ALA A 66 26.04 -7.06 54.97
CA ALA A 66 25.68 -6.79 53.57
C ALA A 66 24.92 -7.93 52.86
N THR A 67 24.50 -8.97 53.58
CA THR A 67 23.80 -10.13 53.01
C THR A 67 22.33 -9.84 52.76
N ASN A 68 21.67 -9.03 53.59
CA ASN A 68 20.22 -8.84 53.50
C ASN A 68 19.78 -7.98 52.30
N PHE A 69 20.58 -7.01 51.85
CA PHE A 69 20.13 -6.07 50.81
C PHE A 69 20.09 -6.70 49.40
N LEU A 70 21.09 -7.52 49.05
CA LEU A 70 21.08 -8.28 47.79
C LEU A 70 19.93 -9.29 47.75
N ASP A 71 19.58 -9.88 48.89
CA ASP A 71 18.44 -10.81 49.03
C ASP A 71 17.08 -10.13 48.81
N TYR A 72 16.94 -8.82 49.09
CA TYR A 72 15.73 -8.05 48.78
C TYR A 72 15.74 -7.46 47.37
N LEU A 73 16.91 -7.17 46.80
CA LEU A 73 17.03 -6.55 45.48
C LEU A 73 16.82 -7.55 44.35
N LEU A 74 17.33 -8.78 44.50
CA LEU A 74 17.18 -9.86 43.53
C LEU A 74 15.70 -10.18 43.20
N PRO A 75 14.80 -10.39 44.19
CA PRO A 75 13.38 -10.59 43.92
C PRO A 75 12.69 -9.35 43.34
N ALA A 76 13.11 -8.13 43.71
CA ALA A 76 12.55 -6.91 43.12
C ALA A 76 12.87 -6.81 41.62
N VAL A 77 14.11 -7.11 41.22
CA VAL A 77 14.54 -7.15 39.81
C VAL A 77 13.83 -8.26 39.04
N LEU A 78 13.73 -9.46 39.60
CA LEU A 78 12.99 -10.57 39.00
C LEU A 78 11.50 -10.22 38.81
N THR A 79 10.88 -9.58 39.80
CA THR A 79 9.47 -9.17 39.71
C THR A 79 9.27 -8.11 38.63
N ALA A 80 10.17 -7.13 38.53
CA ALA A 80 10.14 -6.11 37.48
C ALA A 80 10.36 -6.73 36.08
N MET A 81 11.24 -7.72 35.97
CA MET A 81 11.53 -8.42 34.71
C MET A 81 10.34 -9.26 34.25
N VAL A 82 9.71 -10.02 35.16
CA VAL A 82 8.50 -10.80 34.88
C VAL A 82 7.33 -9.88 34.53
N GLY A 83 7.11 -8.82 35.31
CA GLY A 83 6.08 -7.82 35.03
C GLY A 83 6.27 -7.13 33.68
N GLY A 84 7.50 -6.69 33.39
CA GLY A 84 7.86 -6.10 32.09
C GLY A 84 7.65 -7.05 30.93
N PHE A 85 7.97 -8.34 31.09
CA PHE A 85 7.75 -9.36 30.06
C PHE A 85 6.26 -9.54 29.72
N PHE A 86 5.38 -9.59 30.73
CA PHE A 86 3.93 -9.71 30.48
C PHE A 86 3.34 -8.46 29.83
N ILE A 87 3.78 -7.28 30.24
CA ILE A 87 3.37 -6.01 29.61
C ILE A 87 3.83 -5.98 28.15
N ALA A 88 5.08 -6.38 27.89
CA ALA A 88 5.63 -6.48 26.54
C ALA A 88 4.85 -7.46 25.66
N LEU A 89 4.52 -8.63 26.21
CA LEU A 89 3.72 -9.63 25.52
C LEU A 89 2.34 -9.08 25.15
N ALA A 90 1.67 -8.40 26.09
CA ALA A 90 0.40 -7.75 25.83
C ALA A 90 0.51 -6.72 24.70
N MET A 91 1.45 -5.77 24.79
CA MET A 91 1.63 -4.76 23.73
C MET A 91 1.91 -5.37 22.35
N THR A 92 2.73 -6.43 22.31
CA THR A 92 3.12 -7.09 21.05
C THR A 92 1.96 -7.83 20.39
N VAL A 93 0.98 -8.31 21.16
CA VAL A 93 -0.22 -8.95 20.60
C VAL A 93 -1.21 -7.91 20.08
N PHE A 94 -1.42 -6.81 20.81
CA PHE A 94 -2.44 -5.82 20.46
C PHE A 94 -2.01 -4.89 19.31
N PHE A 95 -0.76 -4.42 19.29
CA PHE A 95 -0.33 -3.37 18.36
C PHE A 95 -0.33 -3.81 16.87
N PRO A 96 0.20 -4.98 16.48
CA PRO A 96 0.26 -5.38 15.07
C PRO A 96 -1.10 -5.65 14.42
N HIS A 97 -2.15 -5.89 15.23
CA HIS A 97 -3.47 -6.24 14.72
C HIS A 97 -4.13 -5.08 13.94
N HIS A 98 -3.87 -3.85 14.36
CA HIS A 98 -4.40 -2.63 13.74
C HIS A 98 -3.77 -2.32 12.37
N ILE A 99 -2.58 -2.85 12.08
CA ILE A 99 -1.85 -2.58 10.83
C ILE A 99 -2.01 -3.75 9.84
N ALA A 100 -1.85 -4.99 10.32
CA ALA A 100 -1.77 -6.15 9.44
C ALA A 100 -3.06 -6.43 8.65
N GLY A 101 -4.23 -6.16 9.24
CA GLY A 101 -5.54 -6.35 8.61
C GLY A 101 -5.78 -5.42 7.41
N PRO A 102 -5.80 -4.10 7.65
CA PRO A 102 -5.79 -3.07 6.62
C PRO A 102 -4.80 -3.32 5.48
N LEU A 103 -3.54 -3.61 5.82
CA LEU A 103 -2.47 -3.81 4.84
C LEU A 103 -2.73 -5.01 3.93
N TYR A 104 -3.23 -6.11 4.48
CA TYR A 104 -3.56 -7.30 3.70
C TYR A 104 -4.67 -7.03 2.69
N ARG A 105 -5.72 -6.32 3.10
CA ARG A 105 -6.82 -5.95 2.19
C ARG A 105 -6.30 -5.07 1.06
N ILE A 106 -5.44 -4.11 1.36
CA ILE A 106 -4.80 -3.25 0.36
C ILE A 106 -4.00 -4.07 -0.64
N GLU A 107 -3.08 -4.91 -0.16
CA GLU A 107 -2.22 -5.74 -1.03
C GLU A 107 -3.04 -6.68 -1.92
N ARG A 108 -4.11 -7.27 -1.37
CA ARG A 108 -4.97 -8.18 -2.10
C ARG A 108 -5.67 -7.49 -3.26
N GLU A 109 -6.33 -6.36 -3.02
CA GLU A 109 -7.01 -5.62 -4.09
C GLU A 109 -6.01 -5.05 -5.10
N LEU A 110 -4.80 -4.65 -4.66
CA LEU A 110 -3.71 -4.25 -5.56
C LEU A 110 -3.37 -5.37 -6.55
N LYS A 111 -3.20 -6.60 -6.07
CA LYS A 111 -2.83 -7.75 -6.91
C LYS A 111 -4.00 -8.25 -7.75
N GLU A 112 -5.16 -8.43 -7.14
CA GLU A 112 -6.30 -9.11 -7.78
C GLU A 112 -7.11 -8.19 -8.71
N ARG A 113 -7.11 -6.87 -8.48
CA ARG A 113 -7.94 -5.94 -9.27
C ARG A 113 -7.09 -4.94 -10.02
N ILE A 114 -6.26 -4.16 -9.32
CA ILE A 114 -5.44 -3.13 -9.97
C ILE A 114 -4.41 -3.77 -10.91
N GLY A 115 -3.79 -4.88 -10.50
CA GLY A 115 -2.88 -5.66 -11.34
C GLY A 115 -3.53 -6.22 -12.61
N ASN A 116 -4.85 -6.40 -12.60
CA ASN A 116 -5.64 -6.82 -13.76
C ASN A 116 -6.23 -5.63 -14.56
N GLY A 117 -5.86 -4.39 -14.23
CA GLY A 117 -6.30 -3.19 -14.94
C GLY A 117 -7.60 -2.56 -14.43
N ASP A 118 -8.19 -3.05 -13.34
CA ASP A 118 -9.38 -2.42 -12.74
C ASP A 118 -9.00 -1.18 -11.93
N MET A 119 -9.18 0.00 -12.54
CA MET A 119 -8.89 1.30 -11.92
C MET A 119 -10.11 1.94 -11.24
N THR A 120 -11.22 1.21 -11.13
CA THR A 120 -12.42 1.66 -10.39
C THR A 120 -12.32 1.35 -8.90
N VAL A 121 -11.31 0.59 -8.49
CA VAL A 121 -11.04 0.21 -7.10
C VAL A 121 -10.82 1.44 -6.24
N ARG A 122 -11.42 1.42 -5.04
CA ARG A 122 -11.18 2.41 -3.99
C ARG A 122 -10.95 1.74 -2.64
N PHE A 123 -9.91 2.21 -1.95
CA PHE A 123 -9.53 1.79 -0.61
C PHE A 123 -10.27 2.63 0.42
N TYR A 124 -11.14 1.97 1.20
CA TYR A 124 -11.81 2.56 2.36
C TYR A 124 -11.43 1.81 3.62
N LEU A 125 -10.72 2.50 4.51
CA LEU A 125 -10.31 2.03 5.83
C LEU A 125 -11.22 2.59 6.93
N ARG A 126 -11.27 1.93 8.08
CA ARG A 126 -12.13 2.35 9.21
C ARG A 126 -11.49 3.50 9.97
N GLU A 127 -12.30 4.21 10.76
CA GLU A 127 -11.78 5.17 11.74
C GLU A 127 -10.94 4.45 12.80
N GLY A 128 -9.71 4.95 13.02
CA GLY A 128 -8.71 4.32 13.90
C GLY A 128 -7.70 3.40 13.20
N ASP A 129 -7.81 3.15 11.89
CA ASP A 129 -6.77 2.43 11.15
C ASP A 129 -5.57 3.35 10.85
N GLU A 130 -4.36 2.91 11.17
CA GLU A 130 -3.10 3.66 10.95
C GLU A 130 -2.73 3.86 9.48
N LEU A 131 -3.33 3.10 8.55
CA LEU A 131 -2.97 3.10 7.13
C LEU A 131 -3.87 3.98 6.25
N LYS A 132 -4.63 4.89 6.84
CA LYS A 132 -5.54 5.80 6.09
C LYS A 132 -4.80 6.62 5.04
N ASP A 133 -3.69 7.24 5.42
CA ASP A 133 -2.89 8.08 4.51
C ASP A 133 -2.38 7.27 3.32
N LEU A 134 -1.99 6.00 3.56
CA LEU A 134 -1.60 5.08 2.49
C LEU A 134 -2.78 4.76 1.56
N ALA A 135 -3.97 4.50 2.10
CA ALA A 135 -5.16 4.25 1.29
C ALA A 135 -5.55 5.47 0.45
N GLU A 136 -5.46 6.68 1.01
CA GLU A 136 -5.72 7.91 0.27
C GLU A 136 -4.69 8.14 -0.84
N ALA A 137 -3.40 7.97 -0.54
CA ALA A 137 -2.34 8.05 -1.54
C ALA A 137 -2.53 7.06 -2.69
N LEU A 138 -2.94 5.82 -2.38
CA LEU A 138 -3.26 4.81 -3.38
C LEU A 138 -4.48 5.18 -4.23
N ASN A 139 -5.56 5.69 -3.61
CA ASN A 139 -6.73 6.16 -4.33
C ASN A 139 -6.38 7.30 -5.30
N MET A 140 -5.56 8.27 -4.87
CA MET A 140 -5.07 9.33 -5.73
C MET A 140 -4.22 8.81 -6.89
N ALA A 141 -3.35 7.83 -6.64
CA ALA A 141 -2.53 7.21 -7.67
C ALA A 141 -3.40 6.50 -8.72
N ILE A 142 -4.37 5.69 -8.29
CA ILE A 142 -5.28 4.97 -9.19
C ILE A 142 -6.08 5.95 -10.04
N GLU A 143 -6.59 7.04 -9.46
CA GLU A 143 -7.34 8.04 -10.21
C GLU A 143 -6.47 8.72 -11.27
N ARG A 144 -5.23 9.08 -10.92
CA ARG A 144 -4.29 9.70 -11.88
C ARG A 144 -3.87 8.75 -13.00
N ILE A 145 -3.71 7.46 -12.72
CA ILE A 145 -3.40 6.49 -13.76
C ILE A 145 -4.64 6.28 -14.64
N GLY A 146 -5.82 6.10 -14.04
CA GLY A 146 -7.09 5.95 -14.76
C GLY A 146 -7.40 7.15 -15.65
N SER A 147 -7.14 8.37 -15.19
CA SER A 147 -7.33 9.58 -16.01
C SER A 147 -6.41 9.58 -17.23
N LYS A 148 -5.13 9.24 -17.06
CA LYS A 148 -4.18 9.17 -18.17
C LYS A 148 -4.53 8.08 -19.19
N ILE A 149 -5.08 6.94 -18.74
CA ILE A 149 -5.55 5.88 -19.66
C ILE A 149 -6.77 6.37 -20.45
N ARG A 150 -7.72 7.06 -19.80
CA ARG A 150 -8.86 7.68 -20.50
C ARG A 150 -8.41 8.71 -21.55
N ASP A 151 -7.37 9.49 -21.25
CA ASP A 151 -6.78 10.40 -22.23
C ASP A 151 -6.27 9.64 -23.46
N ILE A 152 -5.53 8.54 -23.27
CA ILE A 152 -5.04 7.70 -24.37
C ILE A 152 -6.20 7.08 -25.16
N GLU A 153 -7.22 6.56 -24.47
CA GLU A 153 -8.42 6.01 -25.11
C GLU A 153 -9.14 7.06 -25.96
N SER A 154 -9.23 8.31 -25.48
CA SER A 154 -9.81 9.40 -26.25
C SER A 154 -9.04 9.67 -27.55
N VAL A 155 -7.70 9.67 -27.48
CA VAL A 155 -6.83 9.87 -28.65
C VAL A 155 -6.95 8.70 -29.62
N SER A 156 -7.05 7.47 -29.11
CA SER A 156 -7.29 6.27 -29.93
C SER A 156 -8.64 6.31 -30.64
N ASN A 157 -9.70 6.75 -29.95
CA ASN A 157 -11.03 6.88 -30.54
C ASN A 157 -11.08 7.99 -31.61
N ASP A 158 -10.39 9.12 -31.39
CA ASP A 158 -10.22 10.18 -32.38
C ASP A 158 -9.53 9.62 -33.65
N LEU A 159 -8.47 8.82 -33.47
CA LEU A 159 -7.75 8.17 -34.58
C LEU A 159 -8.66 7.21 -35.36
N SER A 160 -9.38 6.31 -34.68
CA SER A 160 -10.30 5.37 -35.32
C SER A 160 -11.39 6.09 -36.12
N ARG A 161 -11.91 7.21 -35.63
CA ARG A 161 -12.90 8.03 -36.36
C ARG A 161 -12.33 8.62 -37.64
N LEU A 162 -11.08 9.09 -37.64
CA LEU A 162 -10.42 9.58 -38.86
C LEU A 162 -10.16 8.45 -39.85
N THR A 163 -9.71 7.28 -39.37
CA THR A 163 -9.52 6.11 -40.24
C THR A 163 -10.84 5.66 -40.87
N SER A 164 -11.94 5.62 -40.11
CA SER A 164 -13.27 5.28 -40.65
C SER A 164 -13.82 6.35 -41.60
N ARG A 165 -13.52 7.63 -41.37
CA ARG A 165 -13.89 8.73 -42.28
C ARG A 165 -13.10 8.67 -43.60
N ASN A 166 -11.85 8.17 -43.55
CA ASN A 166 -10.95 8.09 -44.70
C ASN A 166 -10.88 6.69 -45.35
N ALA A 167 -11.66 5.72 -44.86
CA ALA A 167 -11.82 4.43 -45.51
C ALA A 167 -12.54 4.64 -46.85
N LEU A 168 -11.74 4.74 -47.92
CA LEU A 168 -12.19 4.80 -49.31
C LEU A 168 -13.24 3.70 -49.55
N PRO A 169 -14.38 4.02 -50.20
CA PRO A 169 -15.29 2.97 -50.64
C PRO A 169 -14.51 2.00 -51.51
N SER A 170 -14.76 0.71 -51.26
CA SER A 170 -14.20 -0.43 -51.97
C SER A 170 -14.05 -0.14 -53.46
N THR A 171 -12.84 -0.35 -53.94
CA THR A 171 -12.50 -0.80 -55.30
C THR A 171 -13.71 -0.99 -56.19
N GLU A 172 -13.97 -0.05 -57.10
CA GLU A 172 -14.37 -0.27 -58.51
C GLU A 172 -14.66 1.05 -59.28
N GLU A 173 -14.95 2.20 -58.65
CA GLU A 173 -15.41 3.39 -59.44
C GLU A 173 -14.43 4.58 -59.66
N PHE A 174 -13.23 4.61 -59.07
CA PHE A 174 -12.42 5.85 -59.09
C PHE A 174 -11.16 5.81 -59.98
N ARG A 175 -11.33 5.68 -61.31
CA ARG A 175 -10.23 5.93 -62.27
C ARG A 175 -10.23 7.32 -62.94
N GLU A 176 -11.24 8.17 -62.72
CA GLU A 176 -11.32 9.44 -63.47
C GLU A 176 -11.22 10.73 -62.63
N ILE A 177 -11.32 10.69 -61.30
CA ILE A 177 -11.25 11.89 -60.41
C ILE A 177 -9.91 11.94 -59.63
N LYS A 178 -8.81 11.43 -60.19
CA LYS A 178 -7.59 11.16 -59.39
C LYS A 178 -6.60 12.33 -59.27
N ASN A 179 -6.67 13.37 -60.11
CA ASN A 179 -5.55 14.30 -60.22
C ASN A 179 -5.74 15.70 -59.59
N ILE A 180 -6.93 16.06 -59.09
CA ILE A 180 -7.15 17.36 -58.42
C ILE A 180 -7.59 17.18 -56.96
N HIS A 181 -8.36 16.14 -56.66
CA HIS A 181 -8.88 15.90 -55.31
C HIS A 181 -7.88 15.17 -54.40
N TYR A 182 -6.91 14.46 -54.98
CA TYR A 182 -5.94 13.64 -54.24
C TYR A 182 -4.94 14.50 -53.43
N ASP A 183 -4.57 15.67 -53.95
CA ASP A 183 -3.55 16.53 -53.32
C ASP A 183 -4.11 17.24 -52.08
N ARG A 184 -5.37 17.70 -52.11
CA ARG A 184 -6.01 18.35 -50.94
C ARG A 184 -6.46 17.35 -49.88
N TYR A 185 -6.93 16.16 -50.27
CA TYR A 185 -7.40 15.14 -49.32
C TYR A 185 -6.24 14.45 -48.59
N SER A 186 -5.10 14.27 -49.25
CA SER A 186 -3.89 13.71 -48.62
C SER A 186 -3.25 14.68 -47.62
N LEU A 187 -3.15 15.98 -47.94
CA LEU A 187 -2.54 16.99 -47.07
C LEU A 187 -3.34 17.27 -45.78
N VAL A 188 -4.68 17.37 -45.87
CA VAL A 188 -5.55 17.58 -44.69
C VAL A 188 -5.53 16.35 -43.77
N SER A 189 -5.54 15.14 -44.34
CA SER A 189 -5.41 13.88 -43.58
C SER A 189 -4.06 13.76 -42.86
N THR A 190 -2.97 14.25 -43.48
CA THR A 190 -1.65 14.22 -42.84
C THR A 190 -1.52 15.21 -41.68
N GLU A 191 -2.10 16.42 -41.75
CA GLU A 191 -2.05 17.38 -40.64
C GLU A 191 -2.82 16.88 -39.42
N GLU A 192 -4.02 16.33 -39.62
CA GLU A 192 -4.82 15.75 -38.53
C GLU A 192 -4.14 14.52 -37.91
N LEU A 193 -3.48 13.68 -38.72
CA LEU A 193 -2.70 12.54 -38.23
C LEU A 193 -1.44 12.97 -37.46
N ILE A 194 -0.76 14.03 -37.90
CA ILE A 194 0.39 14.59 -37.19
C ILE A 194 -0.04 15.15 -35.83
N GLU A 195 -1.19 15.83 -35.76
CA GLU A 195 -1.73 16.37 -34.52
C GLU A 195 -2.14 15.25 -33.53
N ILE A 196 -2.80 14.20 -34.01
CA ILE A 196 -3.15 13.04 -33.18
C ILE A 196 -1.88 12.30 -32.70
N LYS A 197 -0.89 12.11 -33.58
CA LYS A 197 0.41 11.53 -33.22
C LYS A 197 1.09 12.36 -32.12
N LYS A 198 1.07 13.69 -32.24
CA LYS A 198 1.63 14.60 -31.22
C LYS A 198 0.89 14.49 -29.89
N ARG A 199 -0.45 14.50 -29.90
CA ARG A 199 -1.28 14.31 -28.69
C ARG A 199 -1.03 12.94 -28.03
N LEU A 200 -0.84 11.89 -28.82
CA LEU A 200 -0.50 10.57 -28.33
C LEU A 200 0.91 10.54 -27.72
N GLU A 201 1.89 11.14 -28.39
CA GLU A 201 3.27 11.25 -27.89
C GLU A 201 3.31 12.04 -26.57
N GLU A 202 2.57 13.14 -26.46
CA GLU A 202 2.43 13.90 -25.22
C GLU A 202 1.73 13.08 -24.11
N ALA A 203 0.67 12.33 -24.45
CA ALA A 203 -0.03 11.46 -23.51
C ALA A 203 0.87 10.32 -23.00
N VAL A 204 1.73 9.76 -23.87
CA VAL A 204 2.68 8.70 -23.53
C VAL A 204 3.88 9.26 -22.76
N GLN A 205 4.42 10.42 -23.13
CA GLN A 205 5.52 11.08 -22.40
C GLN A 205 5.15 11.42 -20.94
N LYS A 206 3.85 11.65 -20.67
CA LYS A 206 3.33 11.82 -19.30
C LYS A 206 3.51 10.57 -18.42
N PHE A 207 3.87 9.42 -18.98
CA PHE A 207 4.30 8.25 -18.25
C PHE A 207 5.83 8.11 -18.33
N LYS A 208 6.51 8.09 -17.18
CA LYS A 208 7.94 7.71 -17.11
C LYS A 208 8.06 6.20 -17.26
N ILE A 209 7.77 5.66 -18.44
CA ILE A 209 8.01 4.25 -18.76
C ILE A 209 9.46 4.15 -19.21
N GLN A 210 10.35 3.72 -18.32
CA GLN A 210 11.61 3.16 -18.81
C GLN A 210 11.24 1.91 -19.58
N GLN A 211 11.57 1.84 -20.87
CA GLN A 211 11.54 0.59 -21.60
C GLN A 211 12.47 -0.37 -20.87
N THR A 212 11.91 -1.23 -20.02
CA THR A 212 12.65 -2.37 -19.50
C THR A 212 12.89 -3.30 -20.68
N PRO A 213 14.15 -3.53 -21.11
CA PRO A 213 14.43 -4.56 -22.09
C PRO A 213 13.99 -5.89 -21.48
N HIS A 214 13.01 -6.54 -22.11
CA HIS A 214 12.57 -7.87 -21.73
C HIS A 214 13.75 -8.85 -21.87
N LEU A 215 14.10 -9.52 -20.77
CA LEU A 215 14.91 -10.74 -20.72
C LEU A 215 13.96 -11.93 -20.54
#